data_AF-A0A2U8X532-F1
#
_entry.id   AF-A0A2U8X532-F1
#
_cell.length_a   1.000
_cell.length_b   1.000
_cell.length_c   1.000
_cell.angle_alpha   90.00
_cell.angle_beta   90.00
_cell.angle_gamma   90.00
#
_symmetry.space_group_name_H-M   'P 1'
#
loop_
_entity.id
_entity.type
_entity.pdbx_description
1 polymer ?
#
loop_
_entity_poly.entity_id
_entity_poly.type
_entity_poly.pdbx_seq_one_letter_code
_entity_poly.pdbx_strand_id
1 'polypeptide(L)'
;MVERRPRLPAQFRRPAAAQLAGLRAGAVRGRGAGRRHRGLYDLPCHLRAAAAAPPALRDAAIRAGEPGPLPAPRGAEGRPGTPAPAPRGGRGRTGGGDASVTGRLLCSVLLPSLLLLGACDDLSMARQKRYGVYRRAELWADGAEARNPPDGTVQQGALADEAALADPPPVDAALLRRGRERYEAICTPCHGLTGHGDGMIVARGFPRPPSYHEDRLRAAPARYLVDVITNGYGVMYRYANRVEPRDRWAIAAYIRALQLSQGARIAEVPGLAEKIPAEVNPEGRP
;
A
#
# COMPACT_ATOMS: atom_id res chain seq x y z
N MET A 1 -12.55 32.24 -28.10
CA MET A 1 -11.38 31.58 -28.71
C MET A 1 -11.02 30.41 -27.80
N VAL A 2 -11.42 29.18 -28.16
CA VAL A 2 -11.29 27.99 -27.29
C VAL A 2 -10.05 27.21 -27.72
N GLU A 3 -9.01 27.19 -26.89
CA GLU A 3 -7.82 26.39 -27.12
C GLU A 3 -8.14 24.89 -27.02
N ARG A 4 -7.97 24.20 -28.15
CA ARG A 4 -8.06 22.74 -28.22
C ARG A 4 -6.83 22.14 -27.53
N ARG A 5 -7.04 21.40 -26.43
CA ARG A 5 -5.98 20.58 -25.80
C ARG A 5 -5.38 19.58 -26.81
N PRO A 6 -4.06 19.30 -26.75
CA PRO A 6 -3.41 18.43 -27.71
C PRO A 6 -3.91 16.99 -27.58
N ARG A 7 -4.20 16.36 -28.73
CA ARG A 7 -4.55 14.94 -28.82
C ARG A 7 -3.35 14.10 -28.35
N LEU A 8 -3.61 13.09 -27.52
CA LEU A 8 -2.60 12.12 -27.06
C LEU A 8 -1.82 11.49 -28.24
N PRO A 9 -0.49 11.27 -28.11
CA PRO A 9 0.36 10.70 -29.15
C PRO A 9 -0.13 9.33 -29.64
N ALA A 10 0.06 9.05 -30.94
CA ALA A 10 -0.44 7.85 -31.63
C ALA A 10 0.02 6.50 -31.04
N GLN A 11 1.07 6.49 -30.22
CA GLN A 11 1.60 5.30 -29.55
C GLN A 11 0.61 4.63 -28.58
N PHE A 12 -0.32 5.40 -28.00
CA PHE A 12 -1.36 4.88 -27.10
C PHE A 12 -2.57 4.27 -27.81
N ARG A 13 -2.55 4.21 -29.16
CA ARG A 13 -3.63 3.61 -29.97
C ARG A 13 -3.22 2.34 -30.71
N ARG A 14 -2.02 1.80 -30.47
CA ARG A 14 -1.55 0.60 -31.17
C ARG A 14 -1.98 -0.67 -30.44
N PRO A 15 -2.64 -1.64 -31.11
CA PRO A 15 -2.92 -2.95 -30.52
C PRO A 15 -1.61 -3.73 -30.26
N ALA A 16 -1.60 -4.52 -29.19
CA ALA A 16 -0.42 -5.21 -28.66
C ALA A 16 0.36 -6.06 -29.70
N ALA A 17 -0.33 -6.58 -30.72
CA ALA A 17 0.30 -7.35 -31.80
C ALA A 17 1.33 -6.55 -32.62
N ALA A 18 1.15 -5.23 -32.76
CA ALA A 18 2.08 -4.38 -33.52
C ALA A 18 3.36 -4.01 -32.74
N GLN A 19 3.41 -4.27 -31.42
CA GLN A 19 4.59 -4.01 -30.58
C GLN A 19 5.57 -5.19 -30.53
N LEU A 20 5.13 -6.38 -30.98
CA LEU A 20 5.94 -7.60 -30.96
C LEU A 20 6.72 -7.86 -32.26
N ALA A 21 6.42 -7.14 -33.35
CA ALA A 21 6.99 -7.36 -34.68
C ALA A 21 8.50 -7.04 -34.82
N GLY A 22 9.17 -6.58 -33.75
CA GLY A 22 10.59 -6.21 -33.75
C GLY A 22 11.48 -6.99 -32.78
N LEU A 23 10.93 -7.91 -31.98
CA LEU A 23 11.71 -8.62 -30.96
C LEU A 23 12.44 -9.82 -31.56
N ARG A 24 13.75 -9.67 -31.78
CA ARG A 24 14.65 -10.80 -32.07
C ARG A 24 14.78 -11.69 -30.83
N ALA A 25 14.88 -13.00 -31.04
CA ALA A 25 14.95 -14.05 -30.01
C ALA A 25 16.07 -13.88 -28.94
N GLY A 26 16.99 -12.94 -29.11
CA GLY A 26 18.04 -12.59 -28.14
C GLY A 26 17.65 -11.56 -27.06
N ALA A 27 16.46 -10.96 -27.11
CA ALA A 27 16.02 -9.96 -26.12
C ALA A 27 15.51 -10.57 -24.80
N VAL A 28 15.41 -11.91 -24.71
CA VAL A 28 14.99 -12.63 -23.51
C VAL A 28 16.22 -13.06 -22.72
N ARG A 29 16.54 -12.37 -21.62
CA ARG A 29 17.56 -12.85 -20.66
C ARG A 29 16.93 -13.86 -19.70
N GLY A 30 16.89 -15.12 -20.11
CA GLY A 30 16.66 -16.26 -19.21
C GLY A 30 17.99 -16.69 -18.58
N ARG A 31 18.10 -16.66 -17.25
CA ARG A 31 19.14 -17.44 -16.56
C ARG A 31 18.64 -18.88 -16.41
N GLY A 32 18.72 -19.63 -17.50
CA GLY A 32 18.62 -21.08 -17.51
C GLY A 32 19.93 -21.63 -18.06
N ALA A 33 20.66 -22.39 -17.26
CA ALA A 33 21.80 -23.16 -17.75
C ALA A 33 21.26 -24.19 -18.77
N GLY A 34 21.65 -24.06 -20.03
CA GLY A 34 21.23 -24.97 -21.09
C GLY A 34 22.06 -24.79 -22.35
N ARG A 35 23.15 -25.56 -22.44
CA ARG A 35 23.81 -25.84 -23.72
C ARG A 35 22.86 -26.68 -24.57
N ARG A 36 22.81 -26.35 -25.86
CA ARG A 36 22.14 -27.11 -26.92
C ARG A 36 22.76 -28.51 -27.01
N HIS A 37 21.94 -29.56 -27.12
CA HIS A 37 22.11 -30.63 -28.11
C HIS A 37 20.86 -31.53 -28.20
N ARG A 38 20.71 -32.11 -29.40
CA ARG A 38 19.58 -32.85 -29.96
C ARG A 38 19.45 -34.27 -29.38
N GLY A 39 18.20 -34.78 -29.35
CA GLY A 39 17.89 -36.16 -29.73
C GLY A 39 17.83 -37.25 -28.65
N LEU A 40 16.59 -37.65 -28.32
CA LEU A 40 16.07 -39.02 -28.33
C LEU A 40 16.17 -39.97 -27.09
N TYR A 41 15.05 -40.69 -26.90
CA TYR A 41 14.70 -41.98 -26.23
C TYR A 41 14.66 -42.16 -24.69
N ASP A 42 13.44 -42.46 -24.19
CA ASP A 42 12.98 -43.49 -23.23
C ASP A 42 13.67 -43.78 -21.86
N LEU A 43 12.90 -43.47 -20.78
CA LEU A 43 12.71 -44.14 -19.45
C LEU A 43 13.91 -44.51 -18.53
N PRO A 44 13.76 -44.76 -17.20
CA PRO A 44 12.64 -44.58 -16.26
C PRO A 44 12.98 -43.82 -14.93
N CYS A 45 11.94 -43.59 -14.13
CA CYS A 45 11.94 -43.06 -12.76
C CYS A 45 12.92 -43.74 -11.79
N HIS A 46 13.89 -43.00 -11.27
CA HIS A 46 14.36 -43.10 -9.87
C HIS A 46 14.90 -41.74 -9.42
N LEU A 47 14.05 -40.91 -8.79
CA LEU A 47 14.51 -39.75 -8.02
C LEU A 47 15.24 -40.28 -6.77
N ARG A 48 16.57 -40.18 -6.76
CA ARG A 48 17.31 -40.16 -5.50
C ARG A 48 17.04 -38.82 -4.81
N ALA A 49 16.42 -38.87 -3.64
CA ALA A 49 16.35 -37.74 -2.74
C ALA A 49 17.76 -37.22 -2.42
N ALA A 50 17.96 -35.91 -2.49
CA ALA A 50 19.22 -35.29 -2.09
C ALA A 50 19.50 -35.57 -0.60
N ALA A 51 20.76 -35.89 -0.30
CA ALA A 51 21.21 -36.24 1.05
C ALA A 51 20.94 -35.10 2.06
N ALA A 52 20.53 -35.48 3.27
CA ALA A 52 20.32 -34.57 4.39
C ALA A 52 21.61 -33.82 4.75
N ALA A 53 21.48 -32.51 5.00
CA ALA A 53 22.57 -31.65 5.44
C ALA A 53 23.20 -32.13 6.76
N PRO A 54 24.53 -31.93 6.97
CA PRO A 54 25.26 -32.41 8.14
C PRO A 54 24.79 -31.76 9.47
N PRO A 55 24.99 -32.45 10.62
CA PRO A 55 24.35 -32.14 11.91
C PRO A 55 24.76 -30.81 12.55
N ALA A 56 25.83 -30.15 12.11
CA ALA A 56 26.29 -28.87 12.67
C ALA A 56 25.36 -27.67 12.38
N LEU A 57 24.36 -27.83 11.52
CA LEU A 57 23.36 -26.79 11.20
C LEU A 57 21.97 -27.08 11.77
N ARG A 58 21.80 -28.14 12.59
CA ARG A 58 20.48 -28.55 13.11
C ARG A 58 20.15 -28.02 14.51
N ASP A 59 21.12 -27.56 15.30
CA ASP A 59 20.89 -27.25 16.73
C ASP A 59 21.14 -25.78 17.16
N ALA A 60 21.13 -24.82 16.23
CA ALA A 60 21.02 -23.42 16.63
C ALA A 60 19.54 -23.05 16.86
N ALA A 61 19.00 -23.45 18.02
CA ALA A 61 17.69 -23.01 18.48
C ALA A 61 17.60 -21.47 18.49
N ILE A 62 16.78 -20.90 17.61
CA ILE A 62 16.40 -19.50 17.69
C ILE A 62 15.60 -19.33 18.98
N ARG A 63 16.17 -18.63 19.96
CA ARG A 63 15.47 -18.30 21.21
C ARG A 63 14.26 -17.43 20.88
N ALA A 64 13.09 -17.81 21.38
CA ALA A 64 11.93 -16.95 21.43
C ALA A 64 12.24 -15.73 22.31
N GLY A 65 11.95 -14.52 21.80
CA GLY A 65 12.15 -13.28 22.54
C GLY A 65 11.20 -13.18 23.73
N GLU A 66 11.74 -12.85 24.90
CA GLU A 66 11.00 -12.52 26.11
C GLU A 66 10.04 -11.33 25.87
N PRO A 67 8.80 -11.34 26.40
CA PRO A 67 7.89 -10.21 26.31
C PRO A 67 8.34 -9.11 27.29
N GLY A 68 9.23 -8.23 26.82
CA GLY A 68 9.57 -6.99 27.53
C GLY A 68 8.38 -6.00 27.50
N PRO A 69 8.20 -5.17 28.53
CA PRO A 69 7.09 -4.23 28.59
C PRO A 69 7.17 -3.23 27.43
N LEU A 70 6.05 -3.08 26.72
CA LEU A 70 5.88 -2.11 25.64
C LEU A 70 6.16 -0.69 26.17
N PRO A 71 7.06 0.09 25.55
CA PRO A 71 7.21 1.50 25.93
C PRO A 71 5.92 2.25 25.55
N ALA A 72 5.33 2.92 26.54
CA ALA A 72 4.15 3.74 26.37
C ALA A 72 4.35 4.80 25.26
N PRO A 73 3.30 5.17 24.51
CA PRO A 73 3.39 6.25 23.55
C PRO A 73 3.68 7.55 24.30
N ARG A 74 4.88 8.10 24.11
CA ARG A 74 5.19 9.46 24.59
C ARG A 74 4.28 10.43 23.85
N GLY A 75 3.34 10.99 24.59
CA GLY A 75 2.50 12.09 24.16
C GLY A 75 3.36 13.29 23.74
N ALA A 76 2.78 14.12 22.87
CA ALA A 76 3.34 15.38 22.45
C ALA A 76 3.49 16.31 23.66
N GLU A 77 4.68 16.32 24.29
CA GLU A 77 5.01 17.31 25.31
C GLU A 77 5.45 18.60 24.60
N GLY A 78 4.62 19.62 24.74
CA GLY A 78 4.87 20.96 24.24
C GLY A 78 6.15 21.56 24.80
N ARG A 79 6.83 22.35 23.97
CA ARG A 79 7.94 23.22 24.37
C ARG A 79 7.54 24.04 25.61
N PRO A 80 8.23 23.92 26.76
CA PRO A 80 8.11 24.92 27.79
C PRO A 80 8.81 26.19 27.31
N GLY A 81 8.04 27.28 27.27
CA GLY A 81 8.53 28.62 26.99
C GLY A 81 9.62 29.04 27.98
N THR A 82 10.63 29.72 27.48
CA THR A 82 11.67 30.37 28.25
C THR A 82 11.05 31.36 29.25
N PRO A 83 11.26 31.23 30.57
CA PRO A 83 10.87 32.28 31.50
C PRO A 83 11.86 33.44 31.39
N ALA A 84 11.33 34.66 31.33
CA ALA A 84 12.10 35.90 31.42
C ALA A 84 12.80 36.02 32.80
N PRO A 85 14.05 36.48 32.88
CA PRO A 85 14.72 36.63 34.17
C PRO A 85 14.23 37.88 34.92
N ALA A 86 13.87 37.69 36.19
CA ALA A 86 13.60 38.77 37.15
C ALA A 86 14.92 39.37 37.69
N PRO A 87 14.96 40.66 38.07
CA PRO A 87 16.18 41.31 38.52
C PRO A 87 16.46 40.98 39.99
N ARG A 88 17.67 40.52 40.30
CA ARG A 88 18.15 40.44 41.68
C ARG A 88 19.55 41.04 41.81
N GLY A 89 19.56 42.24 42.38
CA GLY A 89 20.39 42.63 43.54
C GLY A 89 21.89 42.39 43.42
N GLY A 90 22.61 43.47 43.14
CA GLY A 90 24.05 43.53 43.36
C GLY A 90 24.42 43.37 44.84
N ARG A 91 25.45 42.58 45.09
CA ARG A 91 26.38 42.78 46.20
C ARG A 91 27.78 42.46 45.69
N GLY A 92 28.63 43.48 45.68
CA GLY A 92 30.04 43.31 45.38
C GLY A 92 30.73 42.45 46.44
N ARG A 93 31.71 41.69 45.99
CA ARG A 93 32.92 41.39 46.75
C ARG A 93 34.06 41.25 45.76
N THR A 94 34.87 42.29 45.74
CA THR A 94 36.23 42.32 45.24
C THR A 94 37.03 41.19 45.89
N GLY A 95 37.59 40.32 45.06
CA GLY A 95 38.44 39.22 45.47
C GLY A 95 39.14 38.68 44.24
N GLY A 96 40.10 39.45 43.74
CA GLY A 96 41.07 38.96 42.76
C GLY A 96 41.87 37.84 43.41
N GLY A 97 41.39 36.61 43.21
CA GLY A 97 42.22 35.42 43.32
C GLY A 97 42.73 35.14 41.92
N ASP A 98 44.04 35.24 41.74
CA ASP A 98 44.74 34.82 40.54
C ASP A 98 44.23 33.43 40.15
N ALA A 99 43.38 33.37 39.12
CA ALA A 99 43.17 32.14 38.39
C ALA A 99 44.53 31.82 37.79
N SER A 100 45.29 31.00 38.52
CA SER A 100 46.63 30.58 38.19
C SER A 100 46.68 30.23 36.71
N VAL A 101 47.79 30.55 36.04
CA VAL A 101 48.00 30.25 34.62
C VAL A 101 47.59 28.80 34.27
N THR A 102 47.74 27.88 35.23
CA THR A 102 47.26 26.50 35.20
C THR A 102 45.74 26.32 35.08
N GLY A 103 44.89 27.11 35.73
CA GLY A 103 43.42 26.99 35.66
C GLY A 103 42.82 27.50 34.34
N ARG A 104 43.40 28.56 33.75
CA ARG A 104 43.01 29.06 32.43
C ARG A 104 43.45 28.10 31.32
N LEU A 105 44.66 27.52 31.45
CA LEU A 105 45.15 26.47 30.55
C LEU A 105 44.31 25.18 30.64
N LEU A 106 43.89 24.77 31.84
CA LEU A 106 43.02 23.60 32.02
C LEU A 106 41.69 23.77 31.31
N CYS A 107 41.01 24.92 31.47
CA CYS A 107 39.73 25.19 30.78
C CYS A 107 39.90 25.26 29.26
N SER A 108 40.98 25.86 28.75
CA SER A 108 41.23 25.91 27.30
C SER A 108 41.52 24.57 26.65
N VAL A 109 41.87 23.53 27.43
CA VAL A 109 42.11 22.16 26.92
C VAL A 109 40.92 21.24 27.22
N LEU A 110 40.27 21.41 28.37
CA LEU A 110 39.12 20.59 28.80
C LEU A 110 37.85 20.89 27.99
N LEU A 111 37.56 22.16 27.67
CA LEU A 111 36.38 22.52 26.88
C LEU A 111 36.41 21.93 25.47
N PRO A 112 37.48 22.10 24.66
CA PRO A 112 37.53 21.50 23.33
C PRO A 112 37.58 19.97 23.41
N SER A 113 38.26 19.40 24.41
CA SER A 113 38.23 17.94 24.65
C SER A 113 36.81 17.44 24.93
N LEU A 114 36.01 18.13 25.75
CA LEU A 114 34.60 17.76 25.99
C LEU A 114 33.74 17.88 24.72
N LEU A 115 33.98 18.92 23.90
CA LEU A 115 33.34 19.09 22.59
C LEU A 115 33.72 17.97 21.62
N LEU A 116 34.98 17.49 21.66
CA LEU A 116 35.46 16.34 20.89
C LEU A 116 34.83 15.01 21.35
N LEU A 117 34.56 14.85 22.66
CA LEU A 117 33.81 13.68 23.17
C LEU A 117 32.31 13.74 22.83
N GLY A 118 31.74 14.94 22.65
CA GLY A 118 30.36 15.13 22.17
C GLY A 118 30.18 14.93 20.67
N ALA A 119 31.27 14.85 19.91
CA ALA A 119 31.27 14.60 18.46
C ALA A 119 31.30 13.10 18.10
N CYS A 120 31.02 12.21 19.07
CA CYS A 120 30.69 10.82 18.79
C CYS A 120 29.38 10.78 17.99
N ASP A 121 29.53 10.89 16.66
CA ASP A 121 28.48 10.57 15.70
C ASP A 121 27.86 9.23 16.08
N ASP A 122 26.54 9.15 15.98
CA ASP A 122 25.74 7.98 16.36
C ASP A 122 26.22 6.73 15.59
N LEU A 123 27.19 6.00 16.16
CA LEU A 123 27.70 4.72 15.66
C LEU A 123 26.63 3.62 15.76
N SER A 124 25.41 3.94 16.22
CA SER A 124 24.31 3.01 16.16
C SER A 124 23.94 2.71 14.72
N MET A 125 23.60 1.46 14.45
CA MET A 125 23.06 1.03 13.16
C MET A 125 21.59 1.45 12.97
N ALA A 126 21.11 2.47 13.69
CA ALA A 126 19.77 3.03 13.52
C ALA A 126 19.63 3.78 12.19
N ARG A 127 20.68 4.50 11.77
CA ARG A 127 20.76 5.15 10.46
C ARG A 127 21.78 4.46 9.56
N GLN A 128 21.31 3.41 8.89
CA GLN A 128 22.14 2.65 7.97
C GLN A 128 22.40 3.43 6.67
N LYS A 129 23.61 3.27 6.10
CA LYS A 129 24.01 3.81 4.78
C LYS A 129 23.45 2.92 3.66
N ARG A 130 22.12 2.79 3.61
CA ARG A 130 21.38 2.16 2.52
C ARG A 130 20.16 2.99 2.19
N TYR A 131 19.72 2.91 0.94
CA TYR A 131 18.42 3.42 0.57
C TYR A 131 17.32 2.59 1.23
N GLY A 132 16.30 3.24 1.76
CA GLY A 132 15.04 2.62 2.17
C GLY A 132 14.06 2.47 1.00
N VAL A 133 12.76 2.54 1.29
CA VAL A 133 11.69 2.59 0.28
C VAL A 133 11.08 3.99 0.16
N TYR A 134 10.84 4.65 1.29
CA TYR A 134 10.17 5.96 1.35
C TYR A 134 11.05 7.03 2.03
N ARG A 135 12.38 6.91 1.94
CA ARG A 135 13.29 7.95 2.45
C ARG A 135 13.65 8.94 1.34
N ARG A 136 14.22 10.06 1.76
CA ARG A 136 14.80 11.05 0.85
C ARG A 136 16.12 10.51 0.32
N ALA A 137 16.31 10.52 -1.00
CA ALA A 137 17.56 10.20 -1.66
C ALA A 137 18.18 11.46 -2.27
N GLU A 138 19.41 11.78 -1.89
CA GLU A 138 20.14 12.95 -2.42
C GLU A 138 20.64 12.74 -3.85
N LEU A 139 20.68 11.49 -4.32
CA LEU A 139 21.17 11.13 -5.66
C LEU A 139 20.24 11.61 -6.79
N TRP A 140 18.95 11.77 -6.52
CA TRP A 140 17.94 12.07 -7.54
C TRP A 140 17.36 13.48 -7.38
N ALA A 141 17.09 14.14 -8.52
CA ALA A 141 16.64 15.53 -8.55
C ALA A 141 15.29 15.75 -7.83
N ASP A 142 14.41 14.76 -7.84
CA ASP A 142 13.11 14.78 -7.15
C ASP A 142 13.21 14.39 -5.66
N GLY A 143 14.40 14.01 -5.19
CA GLY A 143 14.64 13.56 -3.83
C GLY A 143 13.98 12.21 -3.49
N ALA A 144 13.34 11.55 -4.45
CA ALA A 144 12.58 10.32 -4.24
C ALA A 144 13.46 9.09 -4.44
N GLU A 145 13.59 8.31 -3.37
CA GLU A 145 14.34 7.06 -3.37
C GLU A 145 13.65 5.95 -4.17
N ALA A 146 12.33 5.79 -4.02
CA ALA A 146 11.54 4.91 -4.85
C ALA A 146 11.52 5.44 -6.30
N ARG A 147 11.99 4.61 -7.23
CA ARG A 147 11.99 4.94 -8.66
C ARG A 147 10.85 4.26 -9.38
N ASN A 148 10.28 4.96 -10.35
CA ASN A 148 9.37 4.34 -11.29
C ASN A 148 10.15 3.38 -12.20
N PRO A 149 9.61 2.19 -12.50
CA PRO A 149 10.19 1.31 -13.49
C PRO A 149 10.17 1.98 -14.88
N PRO A 150 11.12 1.66 -15.78
CA PRO A 150 11.09 2.16 -17.15
C PRO A 150 9.81 1.78 -17.88
N ASP A 151 9.38 2.63 -18.81
CA ASP A 151 8.18 2.38 -19.61
C ASP A 151 8.29 1.08 -20.41
N GLY A 152 7.18 0.34 -20.51
CA GLY A 152 7.11 -0.95 -21.19
C GLY A 152 7.69 -2.13 -20.40
N THR A 153 8.16 -1.92 -19.17
CA THR A 153 8.62 -3.01 -18.30
C THR A 153 7.43 -3.86 -17.84
N VAL A 154 7.52 -5.19 -18.03
CA VAL A 154 6.53 -6.16 -17.54
C VAL A 154 7.11 -6.87 -16.31
N GLN A 155 6.40 -6.80 -15.19
CA GLN A 155 6.82 -7.45 -13.94
C GLN A 155 6.62 -8.97 -14.01
N GLN A 156 7.45 -9.71 -13.29
CA GLN A 156 7.20 -11.13 -13.06
C GLN A 156 5.90 -11.28 -12.26
N GLY A 157 4.96 -12.07 -12.76
CA GLY A 157 3.61 -12.20 -12.20
C GLY A 157 2.54 -11.34 -12.88
N ALA A 158 2.91 -10.35 -13.70
CA ALA A 158 1.92 -9.51 -14.40
C ALA A 158 0.97 -10.34 -15.29
N LEU A 159 1.47 -11.41 -15.92
CA LEU A 159 0.62 -12.33 -16.71
C LEU A 159 -0.40 -13.08 -15.85
N ALA A 160 -0.07 -13.40 -14.60
CA ALA A 160 -1.00 -14.04 -13.66
C ALA A 160 -2.07 -13.04 -13.19
N ASP A 161 -1.69 -11.78 -12.99
CA ASP A 161 -2.62 -10.69 -12.68
C ASP A 161 -3.61 -10.46 -13.83
N GLU A 162 -3.12 -10.42 -15.07
CA GLU A 162 -3.97 -10.31 -16.27
C GLU A 162 -4.92 -11.51 -16.39
N ALA A 163 -4.44 -12.74 -16.12
CA ALA A 163 -5.29 -13.93 -16.10
C ALA A 163 -6.38 -13.84 -15.02
N ALA A 164 -6.05 -13.35 -13.82
CA ALA A 164 -7.00 -13.14 -12.73
C ALA A 164 -8.04 -12.04 -13.04
N LEU A 165 -7.73 -11.07 -13.91
CA LEU A 165 -8.70 -10.10 -14.41
C LEU A 165 -9.58 -10.69 -15.52
N ALA A 166 -9.05 -11.62 -16.31
CA ALA A 166 -9.76 -12.24 -17.42
C ALA A 166 -10.86 -13.19 -16.94
N ASP A 167 -10.58 -13.99 -15.91
CA ASP A 167 -11.49 -15.02 -15.41
C ASP A 167 -12.13 -14.62 -14.06
N PRO A 168 -13.46 -14.42 -14.00
CA PRO A 168 -14.14 -14.12 -12.75
C PRO A 168 -14.15 -15.33 -11.81
N PRO A 169 -13.78 -15.16 -10.52
CA PRO A 169 -13.85 -16.23 -9.54
C PRO A 169 -15.29 -16.66 -9.25
N PRO A 170 -15.52 -17.91 -8.80
CA PRO A 170 -16.85 -18.33 -8.35
C PRO A 170 -17.33 -17.47 -7.19
N VAL A 171 -18.61 -17.09 -7.21
CA VAL A 171 -19.21 -16.28 -6.15
C VAL A 171 -19.59 -17.18 -4.99
N ASP A 172 -18.84 -17.08 -3.90
CA ASP A 172 -19.11 -17.73 -2.63
C ASP A 172 -19.14 -16.74 -1.46
N ALA A 173 -19.48 -17.23 -0.27
CA ALA A 173 -19.54 -16.39 0.93
C ALA A 173 -18.17 -15.79 1.31
N ALA A 174 -17.06 -16.47 1.00
CA ALA A 174 -15.72 -15.96 1.31
C ALA A 174 -15.36 -14.78 0.40
N LEU A 175 -15.66 -14.88 -0.89
CA LEU A 175 -15.50 -13.81 -1.87
C LEU A 175 -16.35 -12.60 -1.48
N LEU A 176 -17.60 -12.80 -1.07
CA LEU A 176 -18.48 -11.70 -0.65
C LEU A 176 -17.98 -11.00 0.62
N ARG A 177 -17.50 -11.76 1.63
CA ARG A 177 -16.88 -11.16 2.83
C ARG A 177 -15.65 -10.34 2.45
N ARG A 178 -14.77 -10.90 1.61
CA ARG A 178 -13.58 -10.20 1.13
C ARG A 178 -13.95 -8.93 0.35
N GLY A 179 -14.96 -9.02 -0.52
CA GLY A 179 -15.49 -7.90 -1.28
C GLY A 179 -16.00 -6.79 -0.39
N ARG A 180 -16.75 -7.15 0.67
CA ARG A 180 -17.22 -6.22 1.69
C ARG A 180 -16.07 -5.52 2.40
N GLU A 181 -15.09 -6.26 2.91
CA GLU A 181 -13.91 -5.69 3.58
C GLU A 181 -13.19 -4.68 2.71
N ARG A 182 -12.97 -5.01 1.43
CA ARG A 182 -12.29 -4.13 0.48
C ARG A 182 -13.12 -2.93 0.08
N TYR A 183 -14.43 -3.11 -0.12
CA TYR A 183 -15.36 -2.03 -0.40
C TYR A 183 -15.42 -1.04 0.77
N GLU A 184 -15.56 -1.54 1.99
CA GLU A 184 -15.61 -0.73 3.21
C GLU A 184 -14.32 0.09 3.39
N ALA A 185 -13.16 -0.53 3.16
CA ALA A 185 -11.88 0.13 3.32
C ALA A 185 -11.59 1.22 2.26
N ILE A 186 -12.07 1.06 1.02
CA ILE A 186 -11.58 1.86 -0.13
C ILE A 186 -12.70 2.66 -0.81
N CYS A 187 -13.89 2.09 -0.95
CA CYS A 187 -14.95 2.61 -1.80
C CYS A 187 -15.95 3.48 -1.03
N THR A 188 -16.22 3.17 0.24
CA THR A 188 -17.23 3.87 1.05
C THR A 188 -17.02 5.37 1.23
N PRO A 189 -15.79 5.93 1.29
CA PRO A 189 -15.64 7.37 1.47
C PRO A 189 -16.31 8.20 0.37
N CYS A 190 -16.44 7.65 -0.84
CA CYS A 190 -17.10 8.32 -1.97
C CYS A 190 -18.47 7.70 -2.29
N HIS A 191 -18.59 6.36 -2.28
CA HIS A 191 -19.81 5.68 -2.72
C HIS A 191 -20.84 5.42 -1.60
N GLY A 192 -20.47 5.66 -0.33
CA GLY A 192 -21.31 5.35 0.82
C GLY A 192 -21.32 3.85 1.15
N LEU A 193 -21.78 3.50 2.36
CA LEU A 193 -21.91 2.10 2.80
C LEU A 193 -22.95 1.33 1.98
N THR A 194 -24.03 2.01 1.61
CA THR A 194 -25.15 1.42 0.87
C THR A 194 -25.00 1.56 -0.64
N GLY A 195 -23.98 2.26 -1.14
CA GLY A 195 -23.75 2.43 -2.59
C GLY A 195 -24.58 3.52 -3.26
N HIS A 196 -25.14 4.47 -2.50
CA HIS A 196 -25.95 5.57 -3.02
C HIS A 196 -25.14 6.78 -3.52
N GLY A 197 -23.80 6.69 -3.50
CA GLY A 197 -22.94 7.78 -3.94
C GLY A 197 -22.90 8.95 -2.94
N ASP A 198 -23.30 8.72 -1.70
CA ASP A 198 -23.49 9.71 -0.63
C ASP A 198 -22.39 9.63 0.44
N GLY A 199 -21.19 9.22 0.04
CA GLY A 199 -20.05 9.11 0.95
C GLY A 199 -19.62 10.45 1.57
N MET A 200 -18.91 10.38 2.69
CA MET A 200 -18.40 11.56 3.43
C MET A 200 -17.62 12.55 2.56
N ILE A 201 -16.91 12.09 1.53
CA ILE A 201 -16.18 12.95 0.61
C ILE A 201 -17.12 13.78 -0.28
N VAL A 202 -18.26 13.23 -0.67
CA VAL A 202 -19.29 13.95 -1.45
C VAL A 202 -19.94 15.04 -0.61
N ALA A 203 -20.22 14.75 0.67
CA ALA A 203 -20.71 15.75 1.62
C ALA A 203 -19.76 16.95 1.80
N ARG A 204 -18.48 16.82 1.40
CA ARG A 204 -17.46 17.87 1.46
C ARG A 204 -17.23 18.58 0.12
N GLY A 205 -18.12 18.39 -0.86
CA GLY A 205 -18.12 19.15 -2.13
C GLY A 205 -17.49 18.44 -3.32
N PHE A 206 -17.12 17.16 -3.20
CA PHE A 206 -16.72 16.35 -4.36
C PHE A 206 -17.94 15.98 -5.22
N PRO A 207 -17.79 15.84 -6.55
CA PRO A 207 -18.90 15.40 -7.39
C PRO A 207 -19.47 14.05 -6.95
N ARG A 208 -20.79 13.97 -6.86
CA ARG A 208 -21.51 12.76 -6.46
C ARG A 208 -21.30 11.64 -7.49
N PRO A 209 -20.73 10.47 -7.10
CA PRO A 209 -20.72 9.30 -7.97
C PRO A 209 -22.16 8.83 -8.28
N PRO A 210 -22.40 8.19 -9.44
CA PRO A 210 -23.69 7.57 -9.72
C PRO A 210 -24.01 6.51 -8.65
N SER A 211 -25.29 6.36 -8.31
CA SER A 211 -25.71 5.33 -7.38
C SER A 211 -25.62 3.96 -8.06
N TYR A 212 -25.07 2.96 -7.37
CA TYR A 212 -25.05 1.59 -7.89
C TYR A 212 -26.45 1.02 -8.12
N HIS A 213 -27.47 1.64 -7.55
CA HIS A 213 -28.88 1.22 -7.67
C HIS A 213 -29.58 1.79 -8.90
N GLU A 214 -28.91 2.59 -9.73
CA GLU A 214 -29.45 3.01 -11.03
C GLU A 214 -29.58 1.81 -11.98
N ASP A 215 -30.69 1.73 -12.74
CA ASP A 215 -30.98 0.61 -13.64
C ASP A 215 -29.86 0.37 -14.66
N ARG A 216 -29.24 1.45 -15.14
CA ARG A 216 -28.07 1.37 -16.04
C ARG A 216 -26.93 0.57 -15.41
N LEU A 217 -26.62 0.77 -14.13
CA LEU A 217 -25.52 0.09 -13.44
C LEU A 217 -25.91 -1.32 -12.97
N ARG A 218 -27.20 -1.55 -12.68
CA ARG A 218 -27.73 -2.91 -12.47
C ARG A 218 -27.61 -3.75 -13.75
N ALA A 219 -28.01 -3.19 -14.90
CA ALA A 219 -27.96 -3.86 -16.20
C ALA A 219 -26.54 -4.01 -16.77
N ALA A 220 -25.58 -3.17 -16.35
CA ALA A 220 -24.19 -3.28 -16.79
C ALA A 220 -23.59 -4.66 -16.41
N PRO A 221 -22.66 -5.23 -17.20
CA PRO A 221 -21.98 -6.46 -16.81
C PRO A 221 -21.07 -6.23 -15.60
N ALA A 222 -20.85 -7.23 -14.74
CA ALA A 222 -19.94 -7.11 -13.59
C ALA A 222 -18.52 -6.69 -14.02
N ARG A 223 -18.10 -7.11 -15.22
CA ARG A 223 -16.84 -6.70 -15.85
C ARG A 223 -16.69 -5.17 -15.95
N TYR A 224 -17.77 -4.44 -16.22
CA TYR A 224 -17.74 -2.98 -16.28
C TYR A 224 -17.27 -2.38 -14.95
N LEU A 225 -17.73 -2.91 -13.81
CA LEU A 225 -17.29 -2.44 -12.49
C LEU A 225 -15.80 -2.70 -12.28
N VAL A 226 -15.31 -3.88 -12.68
CA VAL A 226 -13.88 -4.24 -12.60
C VAL A 226 -13.02 -3.32 -13.46
N ASP A 227 -13.48 -3.00 -14.68
CA ASP A 227 -12.76 -2.10 -15.58
C ASP A 227 -12.72 -0.67 -15.04
N VAL A 228 -13.81 -0.19 -14.45
CA VAL A 228 -13.87 1.13 -13.78
C VAL A 228 -12.92 1.19 -12.58
N ILE A 229 -12.87 0.14 -11.75
CA ILE A 229 -11.92 0.07 -10.62
C ILE A 229 -10.47 0.07 -11.15
N THR A 230 -10.22 -0.67 -12.23
CA THR A 230 -8.89 -0.81 -12.83
C THR A 230 -8.39 0.48 -13.45
N ASN A 231 -9.21 1.11 -14.30
CA ASN A 231 -8.78 2.21 -15.17
C ASN A 231 -9.24 3.60 -14.68
N GLY A 232 -10.19 3.65 -13.75
CA GLY A 232 -10.93 4.87 -13.41
C GLY A 232 -12.04 5.16 -14.43
N TYR A 233 -12.91 6.11 -14.10
CA TYR A 233 -13.98 6.56 -15.00
C TYR A 233 -14.44 7.97 -14.63
N GLY A 234 -14.49 8.87 -15.63
CA GLY A 234 -14.85 10.27 -15.39
C GLY A 234 -13.91 10.93 -14.38
N VAL A 235 -14.45 11.32 -13.22
CA VAL A 235 -13.68 11.92 -12.10
C VAL A 235 -13.12 10.88 -11.13
N MET A 236 -13.55 9.61 -11.24
CA MET A 236 -13.03 8.54 -10.39
C MET A 236 -11.61 8.15 -10.84
N TYR A 237 -10.65 8.24 -9.91
CA TYR A 237 -9.28 7.83 -10.14
C TYR A 237 -9.17 6.32 -10.41
N ARG A 238 -8.07 5.91 -11.05
CA ARG A 238 -7.70 4.49 -11.15
C ARG A 238 -7.30 3.93 -9.78
N TYR A 239 -7.69 2.70 -9.48
CA TYR A 239 -7.36 1.99 -8.24
C TYR A 239 -6.49 0.74 -8.46
N ALA A 240 -5.99 0.50 -9.68
CA ALA A 240 -5.20 -0.69 -10.00
C ALA A 240 -3.98 -0.93 -9.11
N ASN A 241 -3.37 0.12 -8.56
CA ASN A 241 -2.22 0.04 -7.65
C ASN A 241 -2.59 -0.11 -6.16
N ARG A 242 -3.89 -0.07 -5.83
CA ARG A 242 -4.40 -0.19 -4.45
C ARG A 242 -5.29 -1.42 -4.25
N VAL A 243 -5.88 -1.94 -5.34
CA VAL A 243 -6.77 -3.10 -5.34
C VAL A 243 -6.22 -4.16 -6.27
N GLU A 244 -5.88 -5.31 -5.70
CA GLU A 244 -5.41 -6.48 -6.46
C GLU A 244 -6.48 -7.00 -7.42
N PRO A 245 -6.09 -7.62 -8.56
CA PRO A 245 -7.02 -8.17 -9.55
C PRO A 245 -8.21 -8.96 -8.99
N ARG A 246 -7.93 -9.93 -8.11
CA ARG A 246 -8.97 -10.77 -7.49
C ARG A 246 -9.90 -9.97 -6.57
N ASP A 247 -9.36 -9.00 -5.85
CA ASP A 247 -10.14 -8.14 -4.97
C ASP A 247 -11.08 -7.22 -5.76
N ARG A 248 -10.75 -6.86 -7.01
CA ARG A 248 -11.66 -6.09 -7.88
C ARG A 248 -12.92 -6.89 -8.22
N TRP A 249 -12.76 -8.19 -8.52
CA TRP A 249 -13.89 -9.10 -8.70
C TRP A 249 -14.69 -9.30 -7.41
N ALA A 250 -14.01 -9.42 -6.26
CA ALA A 250 -14.68 -9.52 -4.96
C ALA A 250 -15.53 -8.28 -4.66
N ILE A 251 -15.00 -7.08 -4.89
CA ILE A 251 -15.74 -5.82 -4.75
C ILE A 251 -16.92 -5.78 -5.73
N ALA A 252 -16.72 -6.17 -7.00
CA ALA A 252 -17.81 -6.20 -7.98
C ALA A 252 -18.93 -7.16 -7.54
N ALA A 253 -18.60 -8.34 -7.03
CA ALA A 253 -19.57 -9.29 -6.48
C ALA A 253 -20.32 -8.70 -5.27
N TYR A 254 -19.61 -8.00 -4.38
CA TYR A 254 -20.24 -7.32 -3.24
C TYR A 254 -21.17 -6.18 -3.68
N ILE A 255 -20.80 -5.40 -4.70
CA ILE A 255 -21.70 -4.38 -5.28
C ILE A 255 -22.97 -5.03 -5.85
N ARG A 256 -22.87 -6.20 -6.49
CA ARG A 256 -24.06 -6.96 -6.94
C ARG A 256 -24.92 -7.40 -5.77
N ALA A 257 -24.32 -7.86 -4.68
CA ALA A 257 -25.05 -8.19 -3.45
C ALA A 257 -25.75 -6.96 -2.86
N LEU A 258 -25.13 -5.77 -2.90
CA LEU A 258 -25.76 -4.51 -2.47
C LEU A 258 -26.96 -4.15 -3.35
N GLN A 259 -26.85 -4.29 -4.67
CA GLN A 259 -27.96 -4.03 -5.59
C GLN A 259 -29.14 -4.97 -5.33
N LEU A 260 -28.86 -6.24 -5.03
CA LEU A 260 -29.89 -7.21 -4.67
C LEU A 260 -30.51 -6.90 -3.31
N SER A 261 -29.72 -6.48 -2.32
CA SER A 261 -30.25 -6.22 -0.97
C SER A 261 -31.20 -5.02 -0.90
N GLN A 262 -30.97 -3.98 -1.71
CA GLN A 262 -31.86 -2.81 -1.76
C GLN A 262 -33.10 -3.02 -2.63
N GLY A 263 -33.09 -4.03 -3.50
CA GLY A 263 -34.21 -4.36 -4.40
C GLY A 263 -35.01 -5.61 -4.02
N ALA A 264 -34.59 -6.34 -2.97
CA ALA A 264 -35.21 -7.60 -2.59
C ALA A 264 -36.60 -7.38 -1.99
N ARG A 265 -37.61 -8.06 -2.53
CA ARG A 265 -38.91 -8.18 -1.87
C ARG A 265 -38.84 -9.27 -0.80
N ILE A 266 -39.57 -9.11 0.29
CA ILE A 266 -39.58 -10.07 1.41
C ILE A 266 -39.92 -11.49 0.93
N ALA A 267 -40.87 -11.61 -0.01
CA ALA A 267 -41.26 -12.88 -0.64
C ALA A 267 -40.16 -13.58 -1.46
N GLU A 268 -39.14 -12.84 -1.93
CA GLU A 268 -38.09 -13.38 -2.81
C GLU A 268 -36.90 -13.94 -2.03
N VAL A 269 -36.87 -13.74 -0.71
CA VAL A 269 -35.77 -14.19 0.15
C VAL A 269 -36.28 -15.27 1.11
N PRO A 270 -35.91 -16.55 0.90
CA PRO A 270 -36.37 -17.65 1.75
C PRO A 270 -36.01 -17.44 3.23
N GLY A 271 -37.00 -17.53 4.11
CA GLY A 271 -36.83 -17.39 5.57
C GLY A 271 -36.52 -15.96 6.04
N LEU A 272 -36.67 -14.94 5.19
CA LEU A 272 -36.51 -13.54 5.60
C LEU A 272 -37.73 -13.06 6.41
N ALA A 273 -38.94 -13.44 6.00
CA ALA A 273 -40.18 -13.07 6.70
C ALA A 273 -40.19 -13.51 8.17
N GLU A 274 -39.59 -14.66 8.49
CA GLU A 274 -39.49 -15.21 9.85
C GLU A 274 -38.46 -14.49 10.73
N LYS A 275 -37.52 -13.75 10.12
CA LYS A 275 -36.40 -13.07 10.80
C LYS A 275 -36.61 -11.58 10.96
N ILE A 276 -37.62 -10.99 10.31
CA ILE A 276 -37.94 -9.57 10.45
C ILE A 276 -38.76 -9.36 11.72
N PRO A 277 -38.35 -8.48 12.65
CA PRO A 277 -39.16 -8.10 13.80
C PRO A 277 -40.52 -7.56 13.35
N ALA A 278 -41.61 -7.98 13.99
CA ALA A 278 -42.98 -7.64 13.60
C ALA A 278 -43.24 -6.12 13.49
N GLU A 279 -42.46 -5.30 14.17
CA GLU A 279 -42.54 -3.83 14.17
C GLU A 279 -42.15 -3.18 12.84
N VAL A 280 -41.41 -3.88 11.96
CA VAL A 280 -40.96 -3.35 10.66
C VAL A 280 -41.94 -3.69 9.52
N ASN A 281 -42.99 -4.46 9.81
CA ASN A 281 -44.03 -4.84 8.83
C ASN A 281 -45.43 -4.42 9.31
N PRO A 282 -45.82 -3.14 9.18
CA PRO A 282 -47.14 -2.68 9.63
C PRO A 282 -48.30 -3.21 8.77
N GLU A 283 -48.06 -3.78 7.58
CA GLU A 283 -49.14 -4.15 6.65
C GLU A 283 -49.22 -5.61 6.21
N GLY A 284 -48.29 -6.49 6.62
CA GLY A 284 -48.50 -7.94 6.55
C GLY A 284 -48.96 -8.49 5.19
N ARG A 285 -48.60 -7.84 4.08
CA ARG A 285 -48.96 -8.29 2.74
C ARG A 285 -47.79 -9.10 2.15
N PRO A 286 -48.06 -10.27 1.55
CA PRO A 286 -47.02 -11.16 0.99
C PRO A 286 -46.09 -10.43 0.00
#